data_AF-A0A2J5Q3G1-F1
#
_entry.id   AF-A0A2J5Q3G1-F1
#
_cell.length_a   1.000
_cell.length_b   1.000
_cell.length_c   1.000
_cell.angle_alpha   90.00
_cell.angle_beta   90.00
_cell.angle_gamma   90.00
#
_symmetry.space_group_name_H-M   'P 1'
#
loop_
_entity.id
_entity.type
_entity.pdbx_description
1 polymer ?
#
loop_
_entity_poly.entity_id
_entity_poly.type
_entity_poly.pdbx_seq_one_letter_code
_entity_poly.pdbx_strand_id
1 'polypeptide(L)'
;MPQLYDFINQLAPKMTEWRRDFHLHAESGWLEFRTASKVAEVLDGLGYQLALGRDVIDADSRMGLPDEETLAQAFQRARAQGAPERWLPAFEGGFAGVVATLDTGRPGPTLAFRVDMDALDLNEQHDDSHRPHRDRFASCNDGMMHACGHDGHTAIGLGLAHVLKEYA
;
A
#
# COMPACT_ATOMS: atom_id res chain seq x y z
N MET A 1 -14.08 -19.75 17.84
CA MET A 1 -14.38 -19.47 16.41
C MET A 1 -13.33 -20.14 15.54
N PRO A 2 -13.39 -21.47 15.36
CA PRO A 2 -12.40 -22.22 14.56
C PRO A 2 -12.24 -21.63 13.15
N GLN A 3 -13.37 -21.20 12.56
CA GLN A 3 -13.45 -20.68 11.20
C GLN A 3 -12.62 -19.39 10.95
N LEU A 4 -12.59 -18.44 11.88
CA LEU A 4 -11.80 -17.20 11.71
C LEU A 4 -10.30 -17.47 11.82
N TYR A 5 -9.90 -18.29 12.79
CA TYR A 5 -8.50 -18.67 12.97
C TYR A 5 -7.97 -19.40 11.73
N ASP A 6 -8.74 -20.36 11.21
CA ASP A 6 -8.38 -21.12 10.02
C ASP A 6 -8.32 -20.21 8.78
N PHE A 7 -9.27 -19.29 8.61
CA PHE A 7 -9.25 -18.31 7.52
C PHE A 7 -8.01 -17.41 7.56
N ILE A 8 -7.67 -16.85 8.74
CA ILE A 8 -6.47 -16.03 8.89
C ILE A 8 -5.21 -16.83 8.56
N ASN A 9 -5.11 -18.08 9.00
CA ASN A 9 -3.95 -18.92 8.67
C ASN A 9 -3.84 -19.22 7.18
N GLN A 10 -4.97 -19.35 6.48
CA GLN A 10 -5.00 -19.50 5.02
C GLN A 10 -4.61 -18.20 4.30
N LEU A 11 -4.92 -17.04 4.88
CA LEU A 11 -4.58 -15.72 4.33
C LEU A 11 -3.14 -15.28 4.63
N ALA A 12 -2.54 -15.73 5.74
CA ALA A 12 -1.22 -15.31 6.20
C ALA A 12 -0.07 -15.46 5.16
N PRO A 13 -0.03 -16.51 4.31
CA PRO A 13 0.94 -16.57 3.21
C PRO A 13 0.81 -15.40 2.24
N LYS A 14 -0.43 -15.01 1.90
CA LYS A 14 -0.69 -13.88 1.01
C LYS A 14 -0.33 -12.54 1.64
N MET A 15 -0.60 -12.36 2.94
CA MET A 15 -0.14 -11.18 3.68
C MET A 15 1.39 -11.07 3.71
N THR A 16 2.09 -12.20 3.85
CA THR A 16 3.55 -12.24 3.79
C THR A 16 4.06 -11.88 2.40
N GLU A 17 3.38 -12.34 1.35
CA GLU A 17 3.67 -11.98 -0.05
C GLU A 17 3.52 -10.47 -0.28
N TRP A 18 2.38 -9.89 0.12
CA TRP A 18 2.16 -8.43 0.01
C TRP A 18 3.21 -7.64 0.75
N ARG A 19 3.49 -7.98 2.02
CA ARG A 19 4.51 -7.28 2.80
C ARG A 19 5.86 -7.30 2.09
N ARG A 20 6.29 -8.46 1.58
CA ARG A 20 7.58 -8.58 0.86
C ARG A 20 7.58 -7.83 -0.47
N ASP A 21 6.47 -7.80 -1.18
CA ASP A 21 6.34 -7.04 -2.42
C ASP A 21 6.39 -5.52 -2.18
N PHE A 22 5.71 -5.02 -1.15
CA PHE A 22 5.79 -3.62 -0.75
C PHE A 22 7.19 -3.26 -0.24
N HIS A 23 7.85 -4.16 0.50
CA HIS A 23 9.24 -3.98 0.91
C HIS A 23 10.21 -3.88 -0.28
N LEU A 24 10.08 -4.79 -1.25
CA LEU A 24 10.91 -4.82 -2.45
C LEU A 24 10.73 -3.56 -3.31
N HIS A 25 9.54 -2.97 -3.29
CA HIS A 25 9.21 -1.77 -4.06
C HIS A 25 8.86 -0.61 -3.14
N ALA A 26 9.73 -0.35 -2.15
CA ALA A 26 9.55 0.72 -1.18
C ALA A 26 9.47 2.08 -1.88
N GLU A 27 8.52 2.92 -1.46
CA GLU A 27 8.29 4.25 -2.04
C GLU A 27 8.19 5.28 -0.92
N SER A 28 8.99 6.34 -0.98
CA SER A 28 8.98 7.40 0.03
C SER A 28 7.69 8.20 0.06
N GLY A 29 7.55 9.02 1.10
CA GLY A 29 6.43 9.95 1.28
C GLY A 29 6.06 10.71 0.01
N TRP A 30 4.77 10.70 -0.33
CA TRP A 30 4.16 11.28 -1.54
C TRP A 30 4.46 10.57 -2.86
N LEU A 31 5.31 9.54 -2.87
CA LEU A 31 5.75 8.83 -4.08
C LEU A 31 5.20 7.40 -4.18
N GLU A 32 4.22 7.05 -3.37
CA GLU A 32 3.70 5.70 -3.14
C GLU A 32 2.75 5.20 -4.24
N PHE A 33 3.04 5.58 -5.48
CA PHE A 33 2.16 5.39 -6.63
C PHE A 33 1.89 3.92 -6.94
N ARG A 34 2.92 3.07 -6.90
CA ARG A 34 2.76 1.63 -7.15
C ARG A 34 1.97 0.99 -6.03
N THR A 35 2.32 1.32 -4.79
CA THR A 35 1.70 0.76 -3.59
C THR A 35 0.21 1.10 -3.55
N ALA A 36 -0.18 2.37 -3.78
CA ALA A 36 -1.58 2.79 -3.83
C ALA A 36 -2.34 2.09 -4.96
N SER A 37 -1.71 1.93 -6.13
CA SER A 37 -2.32 1.24 -7.27
C SER A 37 -2.61 -0.23 -7.00
N LYS A 38 -1.68 -0.94 -6.34
CA LYS A 38 -1.91 -2.34 -5.95
C LYS A 38 -2.95 -2.47 -4.84
N VAL A 39 -2.96 -1.54 -3.88
CA VAL A 39 -3.98 -1.50 -2.82
C VAL A 39 -5.36 -1.29 -3.42
N ALA A 40 -5.52 -0.32 -4.32
CA ALA A 40 -6.78 -0.07 -5.02
C ALA A 40 -7.23 -1.29 -5.83
N GLU A 41 -6.32 -1.97 -6.55
CA GLU A 41 -6.63 -3.18 -7.30
C GLU A 41 -7.17 -4.31 -6.43
N VAL A 42 -6.51 -4.59 -5.30
CA VAL A 42 -6.96 -5.63 -4.38
C VAL A 42 -8.32 -5.29 -3.77
N LEU A 43 -8.51 -4.04 -3.32
CA LEU A 43 -9.75 -3.62 -2.68
C LEU A 43 -10.95 -3.56 -3.66
N ASP A 44 -10.73 -3.15 -4.90
CA ASP A 44 -11.74 -3.23 -5.98
C ASP A 44 -12.10 -4.69 -6.27
N GLY A 45 -11.11 -5.58 -6.34
CA GLY A 45 -11.34 -7.02 -6.54
C GLY A 45 -12.17 -7.68 -5.42
N LEU A 46 -12.15 -7.11 -4.22
CA LEU A 46 -12.99 -7.52 -3.09
C LEU A 46 -14.39 -6.87 -3.10
N GLY A 47 -14.63 -5.93 -4.01
CA GLY A 47 -15.91 -5.22 -4.15
C GLY A 47 -16.13 -4.12 -3.11
N TYR A 48 -15.07 -3.47 -2.62
CA TYR A 48 -15.17 -2.23 -1.85
C TYR A 48 -15.53 -1.05 -2.75
N GLN A 49 -16.21 -0.04 -2.20
CA GLN A 49 -16.38 1.26 -2.86
C GLN A 49 -15.14 2.11 -2.60
N LEU A 50 -14.46 2.56 -3.66
CA LEU A 50 -13.18 3.28 -3.53
C LEU A 50 -13.35 4.78 -3.76
N ALA A 51 -12.68 5.57 -2.93
CA ALA A 51 -12.36 6.99 -3.17
C ALA A 51 -10.84 7.13 -3.21
N LEU A 52 -10.32 7.83 -4.23
CA LEU A 52 -8.90 7.79 -4.61
C LEU A 52 -8.32 9.19 -4.80
N GLY A 53 -7.02 9.30 -4.58
CA GLY A 53 -6.21 10.48 -4.87
C GLY A 53 -6.83 11.80 -4.43
N ARG A 54 -7.13 12.68 -5.39
CA ARG A 54 -7.63 14.04 -5.11
C ARG A 54 -8.96 14.07 -4.35
N ASP A 55 -9.73 12.99 -4.37
CA ASP A 55 -10.98 12.89 -3.61
C ASP A 55 -10.73 12.69 -2.10
N VAL A 56 -9.54 12.21 -1.73
CA VAL A 56 -9.20 11.83 -0.35
C VAL A 56 -7.96 12.53 0.20
N ILE A 57 -7.20 13.22 -0.66
CA ILE A 57 -6.05 14.04 -0.29
C ILE A 57 -6.33 15.47 -0.78
N ASP A 58 -6.53 16.37 0.17
CA ASP A 58 -6.66 17.81 -0.09
C ASP A 58 -5.35 18.38 -0.63
N ALA A 59 -5.41 19.10 -1.75
CA ALA A 59 -4.22 19.54 -2.47
C ALA A 59 -3.47 20.66 -1.72
N ASP A 60 -4.20 21.56 -1.06
CA ASP A 60 -3.66 22.80 -0.49
C ASP A 60 -2.97 22.57 0.86
N SER A 61 -3.34 21.51 1.57
CA SER A 61 -2.76 21.14 2.88
C SER A 61 -1.56 20.18 2.81
N ARG A 62 -1.11 19.79 1.60
CA ARG A 62 0.09 18.93 1.46
C ARG A 62 1.35 19.72 1.77
N MET A 63 2.12 19.21 2.74
CA MET A 63 3.40 19.79 3.14
C MET A 63 4.54 18.83 2.79
N GLY A 64 5.73 19.38 2.51
CA GLY A 64 6.91 18.58 2.19
C GLY A 64 6.77 17.77 0.91
N LEU A 65 5.96 18.24 -0.04
CA LEU A 65 5.80 17.59 -1.33
C LEU A 65 7.13 17.67 -2.12
N PRO A 66 7.58 16.57 -2.74
CA PRO A 66 8.74 16.60 -3.65
C PRO A 66 8.50 17.52 -4.84
N ASP A 67 9.58 17.93 -5.51
CA ASP A 67 9.47 18.72 -6.75
C ASP A 67 8.81 17.93 -7.89
N GLU A 68 8.35 18.66 -8.91
CA GLU A 68 7.61 18.10 -10.05
C GLU A 68 8.43 17.05 -10.82
N GLU A 69 9.75 17.22 -10.90
CA GLU A 69 10.63 16.28 -11.59
C GLU A 69 10.69 14.95 -10.83
N THR A 70 10.89 15.02 -9.51
CA THR A 70 10.92 13.85 -8.62
C THR A 70 9.60 13.09 -8.67
N LEU A 71 8.46 13.81 -8.61
CA LEU A 71 7.13 13.22 -8.75
C LEU A 71 6.96 12.51 -10.09
N ALA A 72 7.34 13.15 -11.19
CA ALA A 72 7.20 12.58 -12.53
C ALA A 72 8.08 11.34 -12.72
N GLN A 73 9.33 11.37 -12.26
CA GLN A 73 10.25 10.22 -12.33
C GLN A 73 9.74 9.05 -11.50
N ALA A 74 9.30 9.29 -10.27
CA ALA A 74 8.73 8.26 -9.40
C ALA A 74 7.45 7.65 -9.98
N PHE A 75 6.59 8.46 -10.62
CA PHE A 75 5.39 7.97 -11.30
C PHE A 75 5.73 7.04 -12.47
N GLN A 76 6.71 7.40 -13.31
CA GLN A 76 7.15 6.52 -14.40
C GLN A 76 7.85 5.25 -13.87
N ARG A 77 8.62 5.35 -12.78
CA ARG A 77 9.21 4.18 -12.11
C ARG A 77 8.12 3.22 -11.63
N ALA A 78 7.09 3.72 -10.96
CA ALA A 78 5.97 2.91 -10.49
C ALA A 78 5.28 2.14 -11.63
N ARG A 79 5.01 2.83 -12.76
CA ARG A 79 4.54 2.22 -14.00
C ARG A 79 5.45 1.10 -14.48
N ALA A 80 6.75 1.37 -14.61
CA ALA A 80 7.73 0.38 -15.06
C ALA A 80 7.87 -0.82 -14.09
N GLN A 81 7.55 -0.62 -12.81
CA GLN A 81 7.56 -1.65 -11.76
C GLN A 81 6.22 -2.39 -11.61
N GLY A 82 5.31 -2.25 -12.58
CA GLY A 82 4.08 -3.02 -12.65
C GLY A 82 2.95 -2.48 -11.79
N ALA A 83 2.91 -1.16 -11.54
CA ALA A 83 1.71 -0.52 -11.02
C ALA A 83 0.52 -0.75 -11.99
N PRO A 84 -0.66 -1.18 -11.49
CA PRO A 84 -1.83 -1.38 -12.34
C PRO A 84 -2.28 -0.09 -13.05
N GLU A 85 -2.25 -0.08 -14.39
CA GLU A 85 -2.59 1.10 -15.21
C GLU A 85 -4.01 1.61 -15.02
N ARG A 86 -4.95 0.76 -14.61
CA ARG A 86 -6.33 1.19 -14.30
C ARG A 86 -6.37 2.21 -13.17
N TRP A 87 -5.44 2.11 -12.21
CA TRP A 87 -5.48 2.88 -10.96
C TRP A 87 -4.40 3.96 -10.91
N LEU A 88 -3.23 3.67 -11.47
CA LEU A 88 -2.07 4.55 -11.40
C LEU A 88 -2.37 6.03 -11.74
N PRO A 89 -3.12 6.37 -12.82
CA PRO A 89 -3.41 7.76 -13.15
C PRO A 89 -4.14 8.56 -12.07
N ALA A 90 -4.90 7.90 -11.18
CA ALA A 90 -5.62 8.57 -10.10
C ALA A 90 -4.68 9.21 -9.06
N PHE A 91 -3.42 8.74 -9.00
CA PHE A 91 -2.46 9.14 -7.98
C PHE A 91 -1.40 10.12 -8.51
N GLU A 92 -1.40 10.44 -9.80
CA GLU A 92 -0.42 11.32 -10.44
C GLU A 92 -0.34 12.69 -9.75
N GLY A 93 0.89 13.22 -9.59
CA GLY A 93 1.13 14.51 -8.93
C GLY A 93 1.18 14.45 -7.40
N GLY A 94 1.44 13.26 -6.83
CA GLY A 94 1.64 13.07 -5.39
C GLY A 94 0.33 12.92 -4.61
N PHE A 95 -0.65 12.23 -5.21
CA PHE A 95 -1.95 11.97 -4.61
C PHE A 95 -2.13 10.47 -4.36
N ALA A 96 -1.12 9.76 -3.88
CA ALA A 96 -1.20 8.30 -3.64
C ALA A 96 -2.00 7.96 -2.37
N GLY A 97 -3.32 8.19 -2.40
CA GLY A 97 -4.24 7.92 -1.29
C GLY A 97 -5.42 7.05 -1.71
N VAL A 98 -5.81 6.11 -0.85
CA VAL A 98 -6.94 5.19 -1.06
C VAL A 98 -7.80 5.13 0.19
N VAL A 99 -9.11 5.33 0.04
CA VAL A 99 -10.12 5.05 1.06
C VAL A 99 -11.09 4.03 0.51
N ALA A 100 -11.27 2.92 1.22
CA ALA A 100 -12.20 1.86 0.84
C ALA A 100 -13.36 1.78 1.84
N THR A 101 -14.57 1.80 1.31
CA THR A 101 -15.81 1.72 2.08
C THR A 101 -16.49 0.39 1.86
N LEU A 102 -16.92 -0.24 2.95
CA LEU A 102 -17.84 -1.37 2.96
C LEU A 102 -19.12 -0.92 3.62
N ASP A 103 -20.15 -0.69 2.81
CA ASP A 103 -21.50 -0.46 3.31
C ASP A 103 -22.26 -1.79 3.40
N THR A 104 -22.73 -2.11 4.61
CA THR A 104 -23.49 -3.35 4.87
C THR A 104 -24.99 -3.20 4.59
N GLY A 105 -25.48 -1.98 4.37
CA GLY A 105 -26.90 -1.64 4.28
C GLY A 105 -27.65 -1.76 5.62
N ARG A 106 -26.98 -2.16 6.71
CA ARG A 106 -27.58 -2.32 8.03
C ARG A 106 -27.37 -1.07 8.89
N PRO A 107 -28.37 -0.61 9.66
CA PRO A 107 -28.20 0.54 10.54
C PRO A 107 -27.15 0.24 11.62
N GLY A 108 -26.22 1.16 11.82
CA GLY A 108 -25.12 1.01 12.78
C GLY A 108 -24.12 2.17 12.70
N PRO A 109 -23.10 2.18 13.57
CA PRO A 109 -22.03 3.17 13.52
C PRO A 109 -21.03 2.91 12.39
N THR A 110 -20.29 3.94 11.99
CA THR A 110 -19.14 3.82 11.09
C THR A 110 -17.87 3.56 11.89
N LEU A 111 -17.11 2.51 11.52
CA LEU A 111 -15.78 2.24 12.06
C LEU A 111 -14.73 2.54 10.99
N ALA A 112 -13.65 3.21 11.38
CA ALA A 112 -12.53 3.53 10.49
C ALA A 112 -11.24 2.88 11.00
N PHE A 113 -10.52 2.24 10.09
CA PHE A 113 -9.18 1.69 10.32
C PHE A 113 -8.23 2.35 9.33
N ARG A 114 -7.08 2.83 9.82
CA ARG A 114 -6.09 3.55 9.01
C ARG A 114 -4.75 2.87 9.13
N VAL A 115 -4.06 2.77 7.99
CA VAL A 115 -2.66 2.36 7.89
C VAL A 115 -1.93 3.34 6.97
N ASP A 116 -0.62 3.46 7.15
CA ASP A 116 0.30 4.16 6.27
C ASP A 116 0.98 3.17 5.32
N MET A 117 1.66 3.72 4.32
CA MET A 117 2.20 2.98 3.18
C MET A 117 3.59 3.44 2.74
N ASP A 118 4.06 4.59 3.22
CA ASP A 118 5.33 5.20 2.81
C ASP A 118 6.55 4.51 3.44
N ALA A 119 7.65 4.57 2.72
CA ALA A 119 8.98 4.19 3.17
C ALA A 119 9.76 5.41 3.68
N LEU A 120 10.91 5.15 4.31
CA LEU A 120 11.86 6.19 4.69
C LEU A 120 12.88 6.44 3.59
N ASP A 121 13.34 7.69 3.49
CA ASP A 121 14.47 8.11 2.64
C ASP A 121 15.80 7.61 3.22
N LEU A 122 16.10 6.32 3.04
CA LEU A 122 17.28 5.65 3.54
C LEU A 122 17.68 4.49 2.62
N ASN A 123 18.98 4.29 2.44
CA ASN A 123 19.51 3.15 1.70
C ASN A 123 19.42 1.86 2.53
N GLU A 124 18.91 0.80 1.91
CA GLU A 124 18.87 -0.52 2.51
C GLU A 124 20.22 -1.23 2.44
N GLN A 125 20.55 -2.05 3.44
CA GLN A 125 21.78 -2.84 3.44
C GLN A 125 21.68 -4.01 2.47
N HIS A 126 22.78 -4.32 1.78
CA HIS A 126 22.85 -5.38 0.77
C HIS A 126 23.88 -6.46 1.12
N ASP A 127 23.97 -6.82 2.40
CA ASP A 127 24.82 -7.91 2.88
C ASP A 127 23.98 -9.07 3.45
N ASP A 128 24.57 -10.26 3.51
CA ASP A 128 23.87 -11.50 3.91
C ASP A 128 23.36 -11.51 5.36
N SER A 129 23.83 -10.60 6.22
CA SER A 129 23.29 -10.44 7.57
C SER A 129 21.95 -9.72 7.58
N HIS A 130 21.66 -8.92 6.54
CA HIS A 130 20.39 -8.23 6.37
C HIS A 130 19.35 -9.16 5.74
N ARG A 131 18.33 -9.52 6.53
CA ARG A 131 17.34 -10.53 6.13
C ARG A 131 16.62 -10.21 4.81
N PRO A 132 16.10 -8.99 4.57
CA PRO A 132 15.50 -8.65 3.28
C PRO A 132 16.43 -8.90 2.10
N HIS A 133 17.72 -8.58 2.21
CA HIS A 133 18.69 -8.85 1.15
C HIS A 133 18.85 -10.36 0.94
N ARG A 134 19.16 -11.10 2.02
CA ARG A 134 19.34 -12.55 1.99
C ARG A 134 18.13 -13.30 1.43
N ASP A 135 16.93 -12.89 1.83
CA ASP A 135 15.66 -13.51 1.43
C ASP A 135 15.10 -12.90 0.12
N ARG A 136 15.88 -12.04 -0.57
CA ARG A 136 15.61 -11.42 -1.88
C ARG A 136 14.35 -10.55 -1.95
N PHE A 137 14.13 -9.76 -0.92
CA PHE A 137 13.06 -8.76 -0.87
C PHE A 137 13.52 -7.37 -0.36
N ALA A 138 14.83 -7.13 -0.22
CA ALA A 138 15.34 -5.77 -0.01
C ALA A 138 14.87 -4.86 -1.14
N SER A 139 14.59 -3.60 -0.83
CA SER A 139 14.15 -2.59 -1.77
C SER A 139 15.06 -2.53 -3.00
N CYS A 140 14.42 -2.50 -4.17
CA CYS A 140 15.07 -2.23 -5.44
C CYS A 140 15.03 -0.75 -5.83
N ASN A 141 14.48 0.11 -4.95
CA ASN A 141 14.44 1.55 -5.12
C ASN A 141 15.53 2.19 -4.25
N ASP A 142 16.59 2.68 -4.89
CA ASP A 142 17.69 3.34 -4.20
C ASP A 142 17.19 4.52 -3.35
N GLY A 143 17.74 4.65 -2.15
CA GLY A 143 17.34 5.68 -1.19
C GLY A 143 15.98 5.47 -0.53
N MET A 144 15.28 4.36 -0.77
CA MET A 144 13.96 4.09 -0.19
C MET A 144 13.93 2.73 0.50
N MET A 145 13.60 2.69 1.80
CA MET A 145 13.46 1.43 2.53
C MET A 145 12.38 1.46 3.62
N HIS A 146 11.70 0.34 3.84
CA HIS A 146 10.70 0.20 4.89
C HIS A 146 11.32 -0.12 6.27
N ALA A 147 12.30 0.66 6.71
CA ALA A 147 12.77 0.59 8.11
C ALA A 147 11.66 0.94 9.12
N CYS A 148 10.65 1.68 8.68
CA CYS A 148 9.45 2.04 9.43
C CYS A 148 8.47 0.88 9.64
N GLY A 149 8.49 -0.15 8.78
CA GLY A 149 7.53 -1.26 8.83
C GLY A 149 6.15 -0.97 8.22
N HIS A 150 5.97 0.13 7.47
CA HIS A 150 4.70 0.49 6.83
C HIS A 150 4.27 -0.48 5.71
N ASP A 151 5.21 -1.23 5.12
CA ASP A 151 4.93 -2.40 4.28
C ASP A 151 4.10 -3.45 5.04
N GLY A 152 4.41 -3.65 6.32
CA GLY A 152 3.65 -4.48 7.24
C GLY A 152 2.29 -3.90 7.55
N HIS A 153 2.19 -2.59 7.77
CA HIS A 153 0.91 -1.92 8.02
C HIS A 153 -0.03 -2.03 6.82
N THR A 154 0.47 -1.78 5.61
CA THR A 154 -0.29 -1.93 4.36
C THR A 154 -0.76 -3.38 4.16
N ALA A 155 0.11 -4.36 4.37
CA ALA A 155 -0.26 -5.77 4.29
C ALA A 155 -1.31 -6.18 5.35
N ILE A 156 -1.23 -5.63 6.57
CA ILE A 156 -2.26 -5.81 7.61
C ILE A 156 -3.58 -5.17 7.16
N GLY A 157 -3.56 -3.98 6.55
CA GLY A 157 -4.75 -3.31 6.02
C GLY A 157 -5.47 -4.16 4.98
N LEU A 158 -4.74 -4.73 4.01
CA LEU A 158 -5.32 -5.66 3.03
C LEU A 158 -5.85 -6.93 3.71
N GLY A 159 -5.10 -7.50 4.66
CA GLY A 159 -5.55 -8.66 5.44
C GLY A 159 -6.88 -8.41 6.17
N LEU A 160 -7.00 -7.25 6.83
CA LEU A 160 -8.24 -6.83 7.49
C LEU A 160 -9.38 -6.67 6.48
N ALA A 161 -9.13 -6.09 5.31
CA ALA A 161 -10.15 -5.91 4.28
C ALA A 161 -10.72 -7.26 3.78
N HIS A 162 -9.87 -8.28 3.62
CA HIS A 162 -10.30 -9.65 3.29
C HIS A 162 -11.17 -10.26 4.40
N VAL A 163 -10.74 -10.15 5.66
CA VAL A 163 -11.51 -10.68 6.81
C VAL A 163 -12.86 -9.98 6.92
N LEU A 164 -12.89 -8.65 6.82
CA LEU A 164 -14.15 -7.90 6.86
C LEU A 164 -15.08 -8.31 5.72
N LYS A 165 -14.56 -8.54 4.51
CA LYS A 165 -15.41 -8.93 3.38
C LYS A 165 -16.00 -10.34 3.54
N GLU A 166 -15.23 -11.28 4.06
CA GLU A 166 -15.69 -12.66 4.31
C GLU A 166 -16.81 -12.72 5.38
N TYR A 167 -16.77 -11.82 6.37
CA TYR A 167 -17.68 -11.86 7.53
C TYR A 167 -18.65 -10.66 7.62
N ALA A 168 -18.79 -9.86 6.55
CA ALA A 168 -19.71 -8.72 6.46
C ALA A 168 -21.15 -9.09 6.10
#